data_AF-A0A9X4M8U6-F1
#
_entry.id   AF-A0A9X4M8U6-F1
#
_cell.length_a   1.000
_cell.length_b   1.000
_cell.length_c   1.000
_cell.angle_alpha   90.00
_cell.angle_beta   90.00
_cell.angle_gamma   90.00
#
_symmetry.space_group_name_H-M   'P 1'
#
loop_
_entity.id
_entity.type
_entity.pdbx_description
1 polymer ?
#
loop_
_entity_poly.entity_id
_entity_poly.type
_entity_poly.pdbx_seq_one_letter_code
_entity_poly.pdbx_strand_id
1 'polypeptide(L)'
;MTSRLKSAEITGSCAQVWNGVIIPSNGVISVKIDGNNLSATVKSGLEKKDSRTRIQNIDSVELHTAPIYLLLAIGIGLAVIGLIGWISTLANGSSPIVAFFLLLVGIAAIVLSILNKQRYMAIYSLRYTIVLFMKGSPELYQQFAMRVMALADSLNQSEVSQS
;
A
#
# COMPACT_ATOMS: atom_id res chain seq x y z
N MET A 1 -29.25 0.31 20.43
CA MET A 1 -28.46 -0.91 20.12
C MET A 1 -27.59 -0.63 18.89
N THR A 2 -26.36 -0.18 19.08
CA THR A 2 -25.44 0.21 17.97
C THR A 2 -24.04 -0.29 18.28
N SER A 3 -23.79 -1.58 18.08
CA SER A 3 -22.47 -2.19 18.32
C SER A 3 -22.07 -3.26 17.29
N ARG A 4 -22.46 -3.09 16.00
CA ARG A 4 -22.14 -4.07 14.94
C ARG A 4 -21.05 -3.66 13.94
N LEU A 5 -20.32 -2.56 14.10
CA LEU A 5 -19.47 -2.04 13.01
C LEU A 5 -18.04 -1.65 13.44
N LYS A 6 -17.37 -2.40 14.33
CA LYS A 6 -15.92 -2.25 14.48
C LYS A 6 -15.12 -3.15 13.52
N SER A 7 -15.76 -4.11 12.85
CA SER A 7 -15.12 -5.09 11.95
C SER A 7 -15.67 -5.07 10.51
N ALA A 8 -16.45 -4.04 10.17
CA ALA A 8 -17.01 -3.83 8.82
C ALA A 8 -16.40 -2.60 8.13
N GLU A 9 -15.44 -1.94 8.77
CA GLU A 9 -14.76 -0.76 8.24
C GLU A 9 -13.26 -0.90 8.47
N ILE A 10 -12.48 -0.64 7.43
CA ILE A 10 -11.02 -0.58 7.47
C ILE A 10 -10.56 0.81 7.03
N THR A 11 -9.53 1.33 7.68
CA THR A 11 -8.93 2.62 7.34
C THR A 11 -7.49 2.43 6.89
N GLY A 12 -7.00 3.32 6.03
CA GLY A 12 -5.65 3.26 5.50
C GLY A 12 -5.19 4.61 4.96
N SER A 13 -3.97 4.64 4.44
CA SER A 13 -3.52 5.78 3.63
C SER A 13 -3.95 5.58 2.18
N CYS A 14 -4.30 6.68 1.51
CA CYS A 14 -4.68 6.65 0.10
C CYS A 14 -3.48 6.27 -0.76
N ALA A 15 -3.70 5.45 -1.78
CA ALA A 15 -2.69 5.17 -2.78
C ALA A 15 -2.67 6.26 -3.87
N GLN A 16 -1.48 6.62 -4.31
CA GLN A 16 -1.25 7.44 -5.48
C GLN A 16 -0.32 6.68 -6.43
N VAL A 17 -0.62 6.73 -7.73
CA VAL A 17 0.27 6.15 -8.75
C VAL A 17 1.24 7.24 -9.19
N TRP A 18 2.53 6.99 -9.04
CA TRP A 18 3.59 7.84 -9.55
C TRP A 18 4.49 7.03 -10.47
N ASN A 19 4.49 7.37 -11.76
CA ASN A 19 5.27 6.71 -12.81
C ASN A 19 5.14 5.16 -12.81
N GLY A 20 3.90 4.65 -12.66
CA GLY A 20 3.62 3.21 -12.62
C GLY A 20 3.85 2.53 -11.26
N VAL A 21 4.37 3.24 -10.26
CA VAL A 21 4.57 2.73 -8.90
C VAL A 21 3.47 3.24 -7.97
N ILE A 22 2.91 2.35 -7.16
CA ILE A 22 1.91 2.70 -6.15
C ILE A 22 2.64 3.18 -4.89
N ILE A 23 2.39 4.42 -4.46
CA ILE A 23 2.97 5.03 -3.26
C ILE A 23 1.87 5.55 -2.32
N PRO A 24 2.10 5.59 -1.00
CA PRO A 24 1.16 6.20 -0.08
C PRO A 24 1.16 7.71 -0.25
N SER A 25 -0.04 8.30 -0.25
CA SER A 25 -0.26 9.75 -0.20
C SER A 25 -0.72 10.16 1.20
N ASN A 26 -0.71 11.47 1.47
CA ASN A 26 -1.14 12.03 2.75
C ASN A 26 -2.66 11.92 3.01
N GLY A 27 -3.43 11.39 2.05
CA GLY A 27 -4.86 11.18 2.20
C GLY A 27 -5.19 9.96 3.08
N VAL A 28 -6.37 9.98 3.70
CA VAL A 28 -6.93 8.86 4.45
C VAL A 28 -8.09 8.26 3.66
N ILE A 29 -8.05 6.95 3.46
CA ILE A 29 -9.16 6.19 2.87
C ILE A 29 -9.80 5.34 3.95
N SER A 30 -11.13 5.37 4.01
CA SER A 30 -11.94 4.45 4.80
C SER A 30 -12.83 3.63 3.89
N VAL A 31 -12.83 2.32 4.05
CA VAL A 31 -13.64 1.39 3.27
C VAL A 31 -14.53 0.62 4.22
N LYS A 32 -15.85 0.71 4.02
CA LYS A 32 -16.85 0.03 4.83
C LYS A 32 -17.77 -0.86 3.99
N ILE A 33 -18.19 -1.97 4.57
CA ILE A 33 -19.28 -2.81 4.06
C ILE A 33 -20.60 -2.18 4.52
N ASP A 34 -21.43 -1.76 3.57
CA ASP A 34 -22.71 -1.09 3.78
C ASP A 34 -23.81 -1.88 3.05
N GLY A 35 -24.33 -2.91 3.74
CA GLY A 35 -25.23 -3.89 3.13
C GLY A 35 -24.55 -4.62 1.97
N ASN A 36 -25.13 -4.51 0.76
CA ASN A 36 -24.62 -5.13 -0.46
C ASN A 36 -23.59 -4.26 -1.21
N ASN A 37 -23.21 -3.11 -0.64
CA ASN A 37 -22.27 -2.18 -1.25
C ASN A 37 -21.02 -2.01 -0.40
N LEU A 38 -19.88 -1.87 -1.07
CA LEU A 38 -18.64 -1.41 -0.51
C LEU A 38 -18.58 0.12 -0.67
N SER A 39 -18.61 0.86 0.44
CA SER A 39 -18.47 2.32 0.43
C SER A 39 -17.05 2.70 0.78
N ALA A 40 -16.36 3.41 -0.11
CA ALA A 40 -15.03 3.94 0.12
C ALA A 40 -15.07 5.48 0.14
N THR A 41 -14.63 6.06 1.26
CA THR A 41 -14.49 7.49 1.48
C THR A 41 -13.01 7.86 1.53
N VAL A 42 -12.59 8.71 0.61
CA VAL A 42 -11.23 9.26 0.53
C VAL A 42 -11.27 10.72 0.99
N LYS A 43 -10.36 11.08 1.90
CA LYS A 43 -10.11 12.46 2.32
C LYS A 43 -8.65 12.78 2.06
N SER A 44 -8.36 13.72 1.18
CA SER A 44 -7.01 14.16 0.85
C SER A 44 -6.96 15.68 0.81
N GLY A 45 -6.36 16.31 1.83
CA GLY A 45 -6.33 17.77 1.94
C GLY A 45 -7.75 18.36 1.98
N LEU A 46 -8.09 19.15 0.96
CA LEU A 46 -9.43 19.76 0.77
C LEU A 46 -10.39 18.88 -0.03
N GLU A 47 -9.90 17.79 -0.61
CA GLU A 47 -10.71 16.90 -1.45
C GLU A 47 -11.35 15.80 -0.61
N LYS A 48 -12.67 15.64 -0.79
CA LYS A 48 -13.43 14.51 -0.28
C LYS A 48 -14.07 13.79 -1.45
N LYS A 49 -13.78 12.50 -1.59
CA LYS A 49 -14.39 11.63 -2.61
C LYS A 49 -15.08 10.47 -1.92
N ASP A 50 -16.37 10.34 -2.16
CA ASP A 50 -17.18 9.20 -1.71
C ASP A 50 -17.49 8.31 -2.91
N SER A 51 -17.27 7.01 -2.78
CA SER A 51 -17.53 6.02 -3.82
C SER A 51 -18.28 4.83 -3.26
N ARG A 52 -19.15 4.23 -4.07
CA ARG A 52 -19.93 3.05 -3.72
C ARG A 52 -19.82 2.04 -4.86
N THR A 53 -19.39 0.84 -4.52
CA THR A 53 -19.20 -0.27 -5.44
C THR A 53 -20.04 -1.44 -4.96
N ARG A 54 -20.78 -2.11 -5.84
CA ARG A 54 -21.53 -3.30 -5.45
C ARG A 54 -20.57 -4.43 -5.12
N ILE A 55 -20.82 -5.15 -4.02
CA ILE A 55 -19.93 -6.23 -3.55
C ILE A 55 -19.91 -7.40 -4.53
N GLN A 56 -21.04 -7.67 -5.19
CA GLN A 56 -21.15 -8.69 -6.24
C GLN A 56 -20.21 -8.46 -7.44
N ASN A 57 -19.79 -7.21 -7.68
CA ASN A 57 -18.90 -6.86 -8.80
C ASN A 57 -17.41 -6.88 -8.40
N ILE A 58 -17.08 -7.37 -7.21
CA ILE A 58 -15.70 -7.49 -6.76
C ILE A 58 -15.15 -8.80 -7.31
N ASP A 59 -14.10 -8.68 -8.14
CA ASP A 59 -13.50 -9.82 -8.81
C ASP A 59 -12.42 -10.45 -7.93
N SER A 60 -11.63 -9.64 -7.24
CA SER A 60 -10.58 -10.10 -6.35
C SER A 60 -10.19 -9.07 -5.29
N VAL A 61 -9.63 -9.57 -4.19
CA VAL A 61 -8.99 -8.76 -3.16
C VAL A 61 -7.58 -9.29 -2.94
N GLU A 62 -6.58 -8.44 -3.20
CA GLU A 62 -5.17 -8.79 -3.10
C GLU A 62 -4.50 -8.03 -1.96
N LEU A 63 -3.64 -8.72 -1.21
CA LEU A 63 -2.79 -8.13 -0.18
C LEU A 63 -1.34 -8.19 -0.66
N HIS A 64 -0.74 -7.03 -0.80
CA HIS A 64 0.62 -6.87 -1.30
C HIS A 64 1.53 -6.33 -0.20
N THR A 65 2.78 -6.78 -0.22
CA THR A 65 3.84 -6.28 0.65
C THR A 65 5.02 -5.87 -0.23
N ALA A 66 5.37 -4.59 -0.23
CA ALA A 66 6.46 -4.05 -1.03
C ALA A 66 7.44 -3.26 -0.16
N PRO A 67 8.76 -3.30 -0.47
CA PRO A 67 9.72 -2.34 0.08
C PRO A 67 9.40 -0.91 -0.39
N ILE A 68 9.95 0.09 0.31
CA ILE A 68 9.84 1.49 -0.14
C ILE A 68 10.78 1.71 -1.34
N TYR A 69 10.31 1.43 -2.55
CA TYR A 69 11.13 1.45 -3.77
C TYR A 69 11.91 2.76 -3.97
N LEU A 70 11.33 3.90 -3.61
CA LEU A 70 12.02 5.19 -3.70
C LEU A 70 13.25 5.25 -2.77
N LEU A 71 13.08 4.83 -1.51
CA LEU A 71 14.16 4.80 -0.53
C LEU A 71 15.22 3.76 -0.92
N LEU A 72 14.79 2.63 -1.46
CA LEU A 72 15.69 1.61 -2.00
C LEU A 72 16.53 2.17 -3.16
N ALA A 73 15.92 2.85 -4.11
CA ALA A 73 16.61 3.43 -5.26
C ALA A 73 17.63 4.50 -4.84
N ILE A 74 17.24 5.40 -3.92
CA ILE A 74 18.14 6.40 -3.35
C ILE A 74 19.30 5.73 -2.61
N GLY A 75 19.01 4.71 -1.80
CA GLY A 75 20.02 3.96 -1.06
C GLY A 75 21.03 3.27 -1.97
N ILE A 76 20.55 2.62 -3.04
CA ILE A 76 21.42 2.00 -4.06
C ILE A 76 22.28 3.05 -4.76
N GLY A 77 21.68 4.17 -5.19
CA GLY A 77 22.42 5.25 -5.84
C GLY A 77 23.54 5.81 -4.96
N LEU A 78 23.22 6.12 -3.69
CA LEU A 78 24.21 6.60 -2.72
C LEU A 78 25.30 5.58 -2.43
N ALA A 79 24.94 4.30 -2.29
CA ALA A 79 25.92 3.24 -2.04
C ALA A 79 26.89 3.06 -3.22
N VAL A 80 26.39 3.10 -4.47
CA VAL A 80 27.22 2.99 -5.67
C VAL A 80 28.15 4.20 -5.81
N ILE A 81 27.64 5.42 -5.64
CA ILE A 81 28.45 6.65 -5.68
C ILE A 81 29.51 6.64 -4.58
N GLY A 82 29.12 6.25 -3.36
CA GLY A 82 30.05 6.12 -2.23
C GLY A 82 31.14 5.08 -2.49
N LEU A 83 30.80 3.93 -3.05
CA LEU A 83 31.76 2.88 -3.38
C LEU A 83 32.78 3.33 -4.44
N ILE A 84 32.31 3.94 -5.53
CA ILE A 84 33.18 4.47 -6.60
C ILE A 84 34.07 5.59 -6.05
N GLY A 85 33.50 6.49 -5.26
CA GLY A 85 34.24 7.56 -4.58
C GLY A 85 35.31 7.03 -3.64
N TRP A 86 35.01 5.95 -2.92
CA TRP A 86 35.91 5.34 -1.94
C TRP A 86 37.10 4.69 -2.63
N ILE A 87 36.86 3.92 -3.71
CA ILE A 87 37.92 3.29 -4.50
C ILE A 87 38.81 4.34 -5.17
N SER A 88 38.22 5.37 -5.76
CA SER A 88 38.97 6.43 -6.47
C SER A 88 39.81 7.31 -5.54
N THR A 89 39.29 7.68 -4.37
CA THR A 89 40.04 8.47 -3.39
C THR A 89 41.19 7.68 -2.76
N LEU A 90 40.98 6.38 -2.49
CA LEU A 90 42.04 5.49 -2.00
C LEU A 90 43.18 5.34 -3.02
N ALA A 91 42.87 5.22 -4.31
CA ALA A 91 43.86 5.12 -5.38
C ALA A 91 44.68 6.41 -5.57
N ASN A 92 44.08 7.57 -5.33
CA ASN A 92 44.69 8.89 -5.53
C ASN A 92 45.35 9.47 -4.26
N GLY A 93 45.45 8.69 -3.18
CA GLY A 93 46.08 9.12 -1.92
C GLY A 93 45.31 10.23 -1.15
N SER A 94 44.08 10.52 -1.55
CA SER A 94 43.21 11.50 -0.90
C SER A 94 42.38 10.85 0.20
N SER A 95 41.90 11.64 1.17
CA SER A 95 41.09 11.10 2.28
C SER A 95 39.75 10.56 1.79
N PRO A 96 39.44 9.26 2.02
CA PRO A 96 38.24 8.63 1.50
C PRO A 96 37.02 8.80 2.43
N ILE A 97 37.13 9.66 3.46
CA ILE A 97 36.15 9.80 4.54
C ILE A 97 34.75 10.15 4.02
N VAL A 98 34.63 11.12 3.11
CA VAL A 98 33.33 11.55 2.58
C VAL A 98 32.65 10.42 1.80
N ALA A 99 33.42 9.72 0.96
CA ALA A 99 32.89 8.61 0.16
C ALA A 99 32.48 7.43 1.04
N PHE A 100 33.22 7.17 2.12
CA PHE A 100 32.86 6.17 3.11
C PHE A 100 31.56 6.51 3.84
N PHE A 101 31.34 7.77 4.24
CA PHE A 101 30.08 8.20 4.84
C PHE A 101 28.90 8.05 3.88
N LEU A 102 29.06 8.43 2.60
CA LEU A 102 28.03 8.24 1.58
C LEU A 102 27.67 6.76 1.41
N LEU A 103 28.67 5.88 1.41
CA LEU A 103 28.47 4.43 1.36
C LEU A 103 27.66 3.93 2.57
N LEU A 104 28.04 4.34 3.78
CA LEU A 104 27.32 3.96 5.00
C LEU A 104 25.85 4.44 4.99
N VAL A 105 25.62 5.69 4.59
CA VAL A 105 24.26 6.25 4.49
C VAL A 105 23.44 5.49 3.43
N GLY A 106 24.04 5.17 2.28
CA GLY A 106 23.39 4.38 1.24
C GLY A 106 22.99 2.99 1.74
N ILE A 107 23.91 2.28 2.39
CA ILE A 107 23.64 0.96 3.00
C ILE A 107 22.53 1.06 4.05
N ALA A 108 22.60 2.05 4.95
CA ALA A 108 21.57 2.26 5.96
C ALA A 108 20.19 2.52 5.34
N ALA A 109 20.12 3.32 4.27
CA ALA A 109 18.87 3.56 3.54
C ALA A 109 18.30 2.30 2.88
N ILE A 110 19.16 1.45 2.29
CA ILE A 110 18.75 0.15 1.73
C ILE A 110 18.16 -0.74 2.83
N VAL A 111 18.87 -0.89 3.95
CA VAL A 111 18.41 -1.69 5.09
C VAL A 111 17.09 -1.17 5.62
N LEU A 112 16.98 0.13 5.85
CA LEU A 112 15.75 0.77 6.32
C LEU A 112 14.59 0.57 5.33
N SER A 113 14.85 0.61 4.04
CA SER A 113 13.85 0.38 3.00
C SER A 113 13.32 -1.05 2.97
N ILE A 114 14.15 -2.04 3.30
CA ILE A 114 13.77 -3.46 3.32
C ILE A 114 13.01 -3.79 4.62
N LEU A 115 13.41 -3.17 5.74
CA LEU A 115 12.78 -3.36 7.04
C LEU A 115 11.40 -2.69 7.10
N ASN A 116 11.29 -1.44 6.62
CA ASN A 116 10.03 -0.70 6.59
C ASN A 116 9.21 -1.07 5.36
N LYS A 117 8.66 -2.29 5.36
CA LYS A 117 7.79 -2.76 4.27
C LYS A 117 6.46 -1.99 4.28
N GLN A 118 6.10 -1.44 3.14
CA GLN A 118 4.76 -0.91 2.91
C GLN A 118 3.83 -2.04 2.51
N ARG A 119 2.73 -2.17 3.24
CA ARG A 119 1.69 -3.15 2.96
C ARG A 119 0.48 -2.42 2.40
N TYR A 120 -0.08 -2.93 1.32
CA TYR A 120 -1.29 -2.35 0.72
C TYR A 120 -2.26 -3.45 0.32
N MET A 121 -3.54 -3.09 0.32
CA MET A 121 -4.63 -3.92 -0.17
C MET A 121 -5.17 -3.29 -1.44
N ALA A 122 -5.37 -4.11 -2.47
CA ALA A 122 -6.05 -3.74 -3.69
C ALA A 122 -7.35 -4.55 -3.81
N ILE A 123 -8.48 -3.87 -3.86
CA ILE A 123 -9.79 -4.46 -4.15
C ILE A 123 -10.08 -4.14 -5.61
N TYR A 124 -10.14 -5.17 -6.44
CA TYR A 124 -10.43 -5.05 -7.87
C TYR A 124 -11.91 -5.30 -8.11
N SER A 125 -12.52 -4.37 -8.83
CA SER A 125 -13.82 -4.52 -9.44
C SER A 125 -13.72 -4.11 -10.90
N LEU A 126 -14.51 -4.74 -11.75
CA LEU A 126 -14.69 -4.47 -13.19
C LEU A 126 -14.55 -3.00 -13.62
N ARG A 127 -15.01 -2.03 -12.80
CA ARG A 127 -15.01 -0.61 -13.15
C ARG A 127 -14.20 0.28 -12.20
N TYR A 128 -13.71 -0.27 -11.09
CA TYR A 128 -13.06 0.54 -10.06
C TYR A 128 -12.10 -0.28 -9.22
N THR A 129 -10.88 0.22 -9.06
CA THR A 129 -9.89 -0.37 -8.17
C THR A 129 -9.74 0.50 -6.94
N ILE A 130 -9.90 -0.10 -5.76
CA ILE A 130 -9.67 0.57 -4.48
C ILE A 130 -8.34 0.08 -3.94
N VAL A 131 -7.33 0.95 -3.91
CA VAL A 131 -6.03 0.65 -3.31
C VAL A 131 -5.85 1.46 -2.04
N LEU A 132 -5.52 0.78 -0.95
CA LEU A 132 -5.27 1.41 0.35
C LEU A 132 -4.01 0.85 0.99
N PHE A 133 -3.20 1.71 1.60
CA PHE A 133 -2.06 1.31 2.40
C PHE A 133 -2.50 1.01 3.83
N MET A 134 -2.08 -0.14 4.34
CA MET A 134 -2.46 -0.64 5.66
C MET A 134 -1.78 0.21 6.74
N LYS A 135 -2.56 0.71 7.70
CA LYS A 135 -2.05 1.34 8.93
C LYS A 135 -2.07 0.39 10.14
N GLY A 136 -2.95 -0.61 10.12
CA GLY A 136 -3.13 -1.59 11.20
C GLY A 136 -2.43 -2.93 10.92
N SER A 137 -2.76 -3.92 11.76
CA SER A 137 -2.23 -5.27 11.62
C SER A 137 -2.79 -5.94 10.34
N PRO A 138 -1.99 -6.74 9.60
CA PRO A 138 -2.43 -7.39 8.37
C PRO A 138 -3.65 -8.28 8.54
N GLU A 139 -3.83 -8.87 9.72
CA GLU A 139 -4.90 -9.81 10.04
C GLU A 139 -6.26 -9.13 9.96
N LEU A 140 -6.36 -7.85 10.34
CA LEU A 140 -7.60 -7.07 10.22
C LEU A 140 -8.02 -6.90 8.75
N TYR A 141 -7.05 -6.59 7.89
CA TYR A 141 -7.27 -6.43 6.46
C TYR A 141 -7.60 -7.78 5.81
N GLN A 142 -6.93 -8.86 6.22
CA GLN A 142 -7.25 -10.20 5.72
C GLN A 142 -8.65 -10.66 6.13
N GLN A 143 -9.06 -10.43 7.38
CA GLN A 143 -10.41 -10.70 7.84
C GLN A 143 -11.46 -9.89 7.07
N PHE A 144 -11.16 -8.63 6.78
CA PHE A 144 -12.03 -7.79 5.96
C PHE A 144 -12.15 -8.33 4.53
N ALA A 145 -11.04 -8.68 3.89
CA ALA A 145 -11.02 -9.28 2.55
C ALA A 145 -11.85 -10.57 2.47
N MET A 146 -11.65 -11.50 3.42
CA MET A 146 -12.40 -12.74 3.47
C MET A 146 -13.91 -12.49 3.60
N ARG A 147 -14.32 -11.50 4.39
CA ARG A 147 -15.75 -11.14 4.53
C ARG A 147 -16.32 -10.54 3.25
N VAL A 148 -15.56 -9.67 2.58
CA VAL A 148 -15.98 -9.08 1.29
C VAL A 148 -16.18 -10.18 0.25
N MET A 149 -15.22 -11.10 0.11
CA MET A 149 -15.31 -12.21 -0.84
C MET A 149 -16.46 -13.17 -0.50
N ALA A 150 -16.60 -13.59 0.76
CA ALA A 150 -17.70 -14.45 1.17
C ALA A 150 -19.09 -13.83 0.91
N LEU A 151 -19.21 -12.51 1.12
CA LEU A 151 -20.45 -11.80 0.81
C LEU A 151 -20.69 -11.72 -0.70
N ALA A 152 -19.65 -11.46 -1.51
CA ALA A 152 -19.75 -11.48 -2.96
C ALA A 152 -20.23 -12.85 -3.48
N ASP A 153 -19.64 -13.94 -2.98
CA ASP A 153 -20.03 -15.31 -3.35
C ASP A 153 -21.49 -15.60 -2.99
N SER A 154 -21.93 -15.25 -1.78
CA SER A 154 -23.31 -15.46 -1.35
C SER A 154 -24.33 -14.69 -2.20
N LEU A 155 -23.99 -13.46 -2.61
CA LEU A 155 -24.86 -12.64 -3.45
C LEU A 155 -24.95 -13.21 -4.87
N ASN A 156 -23.83 -13.66 -5.43
CA ASN A 156 -23.78 -14.28 -6.74
C ASN A 156 -24.55 -15.62 -6.78
N GLN A 157 -24.44 -16.44 -5.74
CA GLN A 157 -25.19 -17.72 -5.64
C GLN A 157 -26.70 -17.51 -5.50
N SER A 158 -27.11 -16.43 -4.81
CA SER A 158 -28.52 -16.09 -4.63
C SER A 158 -29.18 -15.66 -5.95
N GLU A 159 -28.44 -14.99 -6.82
CA GLU A 159 -28.92 -14.56 -8.15
C GLU A 159 -29.13 -15.76 -9.08
N VAL A 160 -28.19 -16.72 -9.09
CA VAL A 160 -28.30 -17.96 -9.87
C VAL A 160 -29.48 -18.84 -9.42
N SER A 161 -29.83 -18.80 -8.13
CA SER A 161 -30.95 -19.59 -7.60
C SER A 161 -32.33 -19.02 -7.94
N GLN A 162 -32.39 -17.79 -8.46
CA GLN A 162 -33.64 -17.10 -8.83
C GLN A 162 -33.84 -17.01 -10.35
N SER A 163 -32.85 -17.40 -11.15
CA SER A 163 -32.90 -17.50 -12.62
C SER A 163 -33.28 -18.89 -13.09
#